data_AF-A0A2V1CY44-F1
#
_entry.id   AF-A0A2V1CY44-F1
#
_cell.length_a   1.000
_cell.length_b   1.000
_cell.length_c   1.000
_cell.angle_alpha   90.00
_cell.angle_beta   90.00
_cell.angle_gamma   90.00
#
_symmetry.space_group_name_H-M   'P 1'
#
loop_
_entity.id
_entity.type
_entity.pdbx_description
1 polymer ?
#
loop_
_entity_poly.entity_id
_entity_poly.type
_entity_poly.pdbx_seq_one_letter_code
_entity_poly.pdbx_strand_id
1 'polypeptide(L)'
;PCPTTPTPPSSPAIIQQATSLDTISRFHYLHRHASILVQSHGPYSVGPSGHLTCANKPKNNLSCTRFAHSLAAAQDATNVTPPDGPVLDDFNVFNMLWETTISVMERLLNLGELATEPFGWGIFGLSSGYISPDPLFSSHKQRLYAALASLQTLHSQPSSFTDQDFAITTSTGHIFTLSTANHQVHICATMLLQTMQRDWGRVRWYHEVQVVKWWLAHLGI
;
A
#
# COMPACT_ATOMS: atom_id res chain seq x y z
N PRO A 1 13.24 39.53 -3.57
CA PRO A 1 12.58 38.61 -4.54
C PRO A 1 12.07 37.35 -3.82
N CYS A 2 10.76 37.23 -3.64
CA CYS A 2 10.15 35.97 -3.19
C CYS A 2 10.49 34.87 -4.21
N PRO A 3 10.98 33.69 -3.79
CA PRO A 3 11.13 32.57 -4.70
C PRO A 3 9.74 32.19 -5.23
N THR A 4 9.54 32.37 -6.53
CA THR A 4 8.38 31.83 -7.24
C THR A 4 8.41 30.33 -7.07
N THR A 5 7.44 29.78 -6.34
CA THR A 5 7.23 28.34 -6.22
C THR A 5 7.16 27.77 -7.64
N PRO A 6 8.00 26.79 -8.01
CA PRO A 6 7.99 26.25 -9.36
C PRO A 6 6.60 25.70 -9.68
N THR A 7 6.04 26.13 -10.81
CA THR A 7 4.79 25.58 -11.33
C THR A 7 4.95 24.07 -11.48
N PRO A 8 4.03 23.25 -10.92
CA PRO A 8 4.13 21.81 -11.06
C PRO A 8 4.10 21.42 -12.54
N PRO A 9 4.86 20.40 -12.95
CA PRO A 9 4.84 19.93 -14.34
C PRO A 9 3.43 19.46 -14.71
N SER A 10 3.06 19.62 -15.98
CA SER A 10 1.79 19.14 -16.49
C SER A 10 1.73 17.61 -16.46
N SER A 11 0.52 17.07 -16.33
CA SER A 11 0.28 15.62 -16.28
C SER A 11 0.84 14.86 -17.51
N PRO A 12 0.74 15.38 -18.76
CA PRO A 12 1.44 14.78 -19.91
C PRO A 12 2.96 14.75 -19.77
N ALA A 13 3.59 15.80 -19.21
CA ALA A 13 5.03 15.84 -18.98
C ALA A 13 5.46 14.85 -17.88
N ILE A 14 4.64 14.69 -16.83
CA ILE A 14 4.83 13.68 -15.78
C ILE A 14 4.84 12.28 -16.41
N ILE A 15 3.84 11.95 -17.24
CA ILE A 15 3.75 10.65 -17.92
C ILE A 15 4.96 10.43 -18.82
N GLN A 16 5.32 11.42 -19.65
CA GLN A 16 6.47 11.33 -20.54
C GLN A 16 7.76 11.04 -19.76
N GLN A 17 8.03 11.75 -18.67
CA GLN A 17 9.21 11.50 -17.85
C GLN A 17 9.15 10.13 -17.17
N ALA A 18 8.00 9.74 -16.61
CA ALA A 18 7.82 8.47 -15.91
C ALA A 18 8.14 7.25 -16.80
N THR A 19 7.80 7.29 -18.08
CA THR A 19 8.10 6.20 -19.03
C THR A 19 9.60 5.97 -19.25
N SER A 20 10.44 7.00 -19.04
CA SER A 20 11.91 6.89 -19.17
C SER A 20 12.61 6.30 -17.94
N LEU A 21 11.91 6.20 -16.80
CA LEU A 21 12.47 5.73 -15.53
C LEU A 21 12.35 4.21 -15.38
N ASP A 22 13.23 3.58 -14.60
CA ASP A 22 13.05 2.20 -14.15
C ASP A 22 11.83 2.06 -13.22
N THR A 23 11.34 0.84 -13.02
CA THR A 23 10.08 0.59 -12.29
C THR A 23 10.03 1.21 -10.88
N ILE A 24 11.13 1.17 -10.12
CA ILE A 24 11.15 1.67 -8.74
C ILE A 24 11.25 3.20 -8.74
N SER A 25 12.15 3.77 -9.55
CA SER A 25 12.25 5.22 -9.71
C SER A 25 10.94 5.82 -10.24
N ARG A 26 10.27 5.12 -11.16
CA ARG A 26 8.96 5.48 -11.71
C ARG A 26 7.90 5.50 -10.62
N PHE A 27 7.86 4.50 -9.73
CA PHE A 27 6.93 4.47 -8.60
C PHE A 27 7.09 5.71 -7.71
N HIS A 28 8.31 6.01 -7.26
CA HIS A 28 8.55 7.19 -6.41
C HIS A 28 8.21 8.51 -7.11
N TYR A 29 8.57 8.63 -8.38
CA TYR A 29 8.26 9.79 -9.21
C TYR A 29 6.74 9.99 -9.33
N LEU A 30 6.00 8.96 -9.77
CA LEU A 30 4.56 9.02 -9.93
C LEU A 30 3.83 9.25 -8.60
N HIS A 31 4.25 8.59 -7.51
CA HIS A 31 3.64 8.79 -6.19
C HIS A 31 3.77 10.23 -5.70
N ARG A 32 4.96 10.84 -5.87
CA ARG A 32 5.21 12.24 -5.56
C ARG A 32 4.32 13.15 -6.40
N HIS A 33 4.29 12.94 -7.70
CA HIS A 33 3.53 13.81 -8.61
C HIS A 33 2.02 13.64 -8.46
N ALA A 34 1.51 12.43 -8.25
CA ALA A 34 0.12 12.19 -7.90
C ALA A 34 -0.29 12.94 -6.62
N SER A 35 0.57 12.96 -5.60
CA SER A 35 0.33 13.74 -4.38
C SER A 35 0.22 15.24 -4.68
N ILE A 36 1.11 15.78 -5.52
CA ILE A 36 1.08 17.18 -5.95
C ILE A 36 -0.21 17.50 -6.73
N LEU A 37 -0.65 16.62 -7.63
CA LEU A 37 -1.90 16.80 -8.39
C LEU A 37 -3.12 16.83 -7.44
N VAL A 38 -3.20 15.92 -6.47
CA VAL A 38 -4.29 15.94 -5.48
C VAL A 38 -4.26 17.19 -4.60
N GLN A 39 -3.08 17.72 -4.29
CA GLN A 39 -2.93 18.96 -3.53
C GLN A 39 -3.37 20.19 -4.34
N SER A 40 -2.94 20.28 -5.60
CA SER A 40 -3.16 21.42 -6.48
C SER A 40 -4.56 21.47 -7.08
N HIS A 41 -5.05 20.34 -7.59
CA HIS A 41 -6.30 20.28 -8.35
C HIS A 41 -7.44 19.74 -7.47
N GLY A 42 -7.16 18.70 -6.68
CA GLY A 42 -8.16 17.93 -5.93
C GLY A 42 -9.00 18.72 -4.90
N PRO A 43 -9.83 18.01 -4.09
CA PRO A 43 -9.99 16.55 -4.07
C PRO A 43 -10.75 16.02 -5.30
N TYR A 44 -10.43 14.80 -5.68
CA TYR A 44 -11.15 14.09 -6.74
C TYR A 44 -12.30 13.27 -6.16
N SER A 45 -13.36 13.12 -6.94
CA SER A 45 -14.57 12.36 -6.61
C SER A 45 -15.18 11.77 -7.87
N VAL A 46 -16.02 10.75 -7.73
CA VAL A 46 -16.80 10.22 -8.86
C VAL A 46 -18.10 11.00 -9.00
N GLY A 47 -18.34 11.56 -10.20
CA GLY A 47 -19.58 12.26 -10.53
C GLY A 47 -20.74 11.30 -10.80
N PRO A 48 -21.97 11.81 -10.98
CA PRO A 48 -23.16 10.98 -11.28
C PRO A 48 -23.03 10.14 -12.55
N SER A 49 -22.20 10.56 -13.51
CA SER A 49 -21.92 9.84 -14.75
C SER A 49 -20.87 8.73 -14.60
N GLY A 50 -20.32 8.52 -13.40
CA GLY A 50 -19.20 7.59 -13.16
C GLY A 50 -17.82 8.15 -13.51
N HIS A 51 -17.73 9.34 -14.10
CA HIS A 51 -16.46 9.97 -14.43
C HIS A 51 -15.75 10.49 -13.18
N LEU A 52 -14.42 10.47 -13.21
CA LEU A 52 -13.63 11.24 -12.28
C LEU A 52 -13.93 12.73 -12.47
N THR A 53 -14.17 13.42 -11.36
CA THR A 53 -14.45 14.85 -11.30
C THR A 53 -13.56 15.47 -10.21
N CYS A 54 -13.32 16.77 -10.33
CA CYS A 54 -12.45 17.48 -9.43
C CYS A 54 -13.16 18.71 -8.86
N ALA A 55 -13.26 18.80 -7.54
CA ALA A 55 -13.74 20.02 -6.90
C ALA A 55 -12.53 20.93 -6.71
N ASN A 56 -12.25 21.82 -7.66
CA ASN A 56 -11.11 22.77 -7.64
C ASN A 56 -11.06 23.57 -6.33
N LYS A 57 -10.41 22.99 -5.31
CA LYS A 57 -10.26 23.56 -3.96
C LYS A 57 -8.84 23.24 -3.49
N PRO A 58 -7.83 23.97 -4.02
CA PRO A 58 -6.47 23.84 -3.54
C PRO A 58 -6.44 24.05 -2.02
N LYS A 59 -5.75 23.17 -1.31
CA LYS A 59 -5.49 23.35 0.13
C LYS A 59 -3.99 23.23 0.39
N ASN A 60 -3.51 24.02 1.35
CA ASN A 60 -2.09 24.09 1.66
C ASN A 60 -1.50 22.74 2.11
N ASN A 61 -2.29 21.87 2.74
CA ASN A 61 -1.81 20.56 3.23
C ASN A 61 -2.68 19.41 2.70
N LEU A 62 -2.03 18.40 2.11
CA LEU A 62 -2.65 17.14 1.70
C LEU A 62 -2.66 16.16 2.87
N SER A 63 -3.84 15.79 3.35
CA SER A 63 -3.97 14.70 4.33
C SER A 63 -3.96 13.34 3.65
N CYS A 64 -3.49 12.30 4.36
CA CYS A 64 -3.54 10.92 3.89
C CYS A 64 -4.95 10.50 3.48
N THR A 65 -5.97 10.87 4.26
CA THR A 65 -7.38 10.58 3.96
C THR A 65 -7.84 11.21 2.65
N ARG A 66 -7.40 12.43 2.33
CA ARG A 66 -7.75 13.10 1.07
C ARG A 66 -7.05 12.44 -0.11
N PHE A 67 -5.78 12.07 0.05
CA PHE A 67 -5.05 11.33 -0.98
C PHE A 67 -5.70 9.96 -1.23
N ALA A 68 -6.01 9.22 -0.17
CA ALA A 68 -6.69 7.94 -0.24
C ALA A 68 -8.06 8.02 -0.93
N HIS A 69 -8.89 9.02 -0.58
CA HIS A 69 -10.17 9.24 -1.25
C HIS A 69 -10.01 9.55 -2.75
N SER A 70 -8.99 10.32 -3.12
CA SER A 70 -8.76 10.68 -4.52
C SER A 70 -8.34 9.47 -5.34
N LEU A 71 -7.46 8.61 -4.80
CA LEU A 71 -7.10 7.35 -5.44
C LEU A 71 -8.28 6.37 -5.50
N ALA A 72 -9.11 6.30 -4.46
CA ALA A 72 -10.33 5.47 -4.48
C ALA A 72 -11.32 5.96 -5.56
N ALA A 73 -11.51 7.28 -5.69
CA ALA A 73 -12.34 7.85 -6.74
C ALA A 73 -11.79 7.55 -8.14
N ALA A 74 -10.46 7.64 -8.33
CA ALA A 74 -9.83 7.26 -9.59
C ALA A 74 -10.05 5.77 -9.90
N GLN A 75 -9.85 4.89 -8.94
CA GLN A 75 -10.12 3.45 -9.08
C GLN A 75 -11.59 3.18 -9.45
N ASP A 76 -12.53 3.83 -8.78
CA ASP A 76 -13.96 3.66 -9.05
C ASP A 76 -14.36 4.16 -10.45
N ALA A 77 -13.61 5.12 -11.02
CA ALA A 77 -13.81 5.66 -12.36
C ALA A 77 -13.11 4.85 -13.48
N THR A 78 -12.37 3.79 -13.17
CA THR A 78 -11.59 3.01 -14.16
C THR A 78 -12.43 2.42 -15.30
N ASN A 79 -13.70 2.13 -15.06
CA ASN A 79 -14.61 1.57 -16.07
C ASN A 79 -15.24 2.64 -16.99
N VAL A 80 -15.02 3.93 -16.72
CA VAL A 80 -15.63 5.02 -17.47
C VAL A 80 -14.59 6.07 -17.81
N THR A 81 -14.16 6.11 -19.06
CA THR A 81 -13.17 7.08 -19.54
C THR A 81 -13.69 8.51 -19.34
N PRO A 82 -13.00 9.35 -18.54
CA PRO A 82 -13.34 10.76 -18.42
C PRO A 82 -13.29 11.46 -19.79
N PRO A 83 -14.10 12.51 -20.03
CA PRO A 83 -13.98 13.31 -21.24
C PRO A 83 -12.61 14.01 -21.32
N ASP A 84 -12.18 14.34 -22.53
CA ASP A 84 -10.92 15.04 -22.77
C ASP A 84 -10.81 16.31 -21.90
N GLY A 85 -9.65 16.47 -21.26
CA GLY A 85 -9.35 17.64 -20.44
C GLY A 85 -8.39 17.33 -19.27
N PRO A 86 -8.13 18.32 -18.40
CA PRO A 86 -7.11 18.20 -17.35
C PRO A 86 -7.36 17.05 -16.36
N VAL A 87 -8.62 16.71 -16.10
CA VAL A 87 -8.98 15.60 -15.20
C VAL A 87 -8.64 14.25 -15.82
N LEU A 88 -8.77 14.12 -17.15
CA LEU A 88 -8.33 12.91 -17.87
C LEU A 88 -6.82 12.76 -17.79
N ASP A 89 -6.07 13.85 -17.96
CA ASP A 89 -4.61 13.80 -17.86
C ASP A 89 -4.15 13.40 -16.45
N ASP A 90 -4.78 13.94 -15.40
CA ASP A 90 -4.50 13.55 -14.01
C ASP A 90 -4.89 12.09 -13.73
N PHE A 91 -6.03 11.65 -14.27
CA PHE A 91 -6.47 10.26 -14.20
C PHE A 91 -5.45 9.31 -14.83
N ASN A 92 -4.85 9.68 -15.97
CA ASN A 92 -3.80 8.88 -16.61
C ASN A 92 -2.54 8.78 -15.73
N VAL A 93 -2.19 9.83 -14.98
CA VAL A 93 -1.10 9.76 -13.98
C VAL A 93 -1.45 8.79 -12.85
N PHE A 94 -2.68 8.82 -12.33
CA PHE A 94 -3.12 7.88 -11.29
C PHE A 94 -3.14 6.44 -11.80
N ASN A 95 -3.59 6.21 -13.03
CA ASN A 95 -3.59 4.88 -13.63
C ASN A 95 -2.17 4.35 -13.86
N MET A 96 -1.24 5.19 -14.35
CA MET A 96 0.16 4.78 -14.49
C MET A 96 0.82 4.52 -13.13
N LEU A 97 0.49 5.29 -12.09
CA LEU A 97 0.93 5.02 -10.71
C LEU A 97 0.42 3.65 -10.25
N TRP A 98 -0.84 3.34 -10.52
CA TRP A 98 -1.46 2.07 -10.19
C TRP A 98 -0.73 0.89 -10.85
N GLU A 99 -0.60 0.90 -12.18
CA GLU A 99 0.09 -0.14 -12.94
C GLU A 99 1.55 -0.33 -12.49
N THR A 100 2.23 0.78 -12.21
CA THR A 100 3.60 0.76 -11.68
C THR A 100 3.65 0.16 -10.27
N THR A 101 2.66 0.47 -9.42
CA THR A 101 2.56 -0.07 -8.06
C THR A 101 2.42 -1.59 -8.09
N ILE A 102 1.56 -2.13 -8.96
CA ILE A 102 1.43 -3.57 -9.17
C ILE A 102 2.75 -4.17 -9.66
N SER A 103 3.38 -3.55 -10.65
CA SER A 103 4.67 -4.03 -11.19
C SER A 103 5.77 -4.10 -10.12
N VAL A 104 5.88 -3.09 -9.24
CA VAL A 104 6.83 -3.12 -8.12
C VAL A 104 6.44 -4.21 -7.12
N MET A 105 5.16 -4.28 -6.75
CA MET A 105 4.67 -5.25 -5.77
C MET A 105 4.95 -6.69 -6.21
N GLU A 106 4.62 -7.04 -7.46
CA GLU A 106 4.89 -8.37 -8.01
C GLU A 106 6.39 -8.67 -8.09
N ARG A 107 7.22 -7.69 -8.45
CA ARG A 107 8.68 -7.83 -8.40
C ARG A 107 9.16 -8.15 -6.99
N LEU A 108 8.73 -7.40 -5.98
CA LEU A 108 9.12 -7.61 -4.59
C LEU A 108 8.68 -8.98 -4.06
N LEU A 109 7.46 -9.40 -4.41
CA LEU A 109 6.93 -10.72 -4.04
C LEU A 109 7.71 -11.86 -4.71
N ASN A 110 8.15 -11.69 -5.96
CA ASN A 110 8.92 -12.70 -6.70
C ASN A 110 10.38 -12.80 -6.22
N LEU A 111 10.97 -11.71 -5.71
CA LEU A 111 12.32 -11.74 -5.14
C LEU A 111 12.37 -12.54 -3.83
N GLY A 112 11.28 -12.53 -3.05
CA GLY A 112 11.19 -13.28 -1.79
C GLY A 112 12.14 -12.76 -0.70
N GLU A 113 12.62 -11.53 -0.81
CA GLU A 113 13.61 -10.93 0.10
C GLU A 113 13.00 -10.40 1.41
N LEU A 114 11.66 -10.33 1.49
CA LEU A 114 10.96 -9.88 2.70
C LEU A 114 10.94 -10.98 3.76
N ALA A 115 11.45 -10.67 4.95
CA ALA A 115 11.28 -11.53 6.11
C ALA A 115 9.79 -11.73 6.44
N THR A 116 9.48 -12.82 7.15
CA THR A 116 8.09 -13.26 7.45
C THR A 116 7.23 -12.16 8.07
N GLU A 117 7.77 -11.38 9.00
CA GLU A 117 7.02 -10.32 9.68
C GLU A 117 6.74 -9.11 8.75
N PRO A 118 7.75 -8.51 8.07
CA PRO A 118 7.49 -7.51 7.04
C PRO A 118 6.50 -7.96 5.96
N PHE A 119 6.65 -9.19 5.47
CA PHE A 119 5.71 -9.76 4.52
C PHE A 119 4.29 -9.81 5.10
N GLY A 120 4.12 -10.40 6.28
CA GLY A 120 2.82 -10.59 6.92
C GLY A 120 2.10 -9.28 7.23
N TRP A 121 2.79 -8.28 7.78
CA TRP A 121 2.20 -6.95 8.02
C TRP A 121 1.82 -6.24 6.72
N GLY A 122 2.61 -6.41 5.66
CA GLY A 122 2.27 -5.90 4.33
C GLY A 122 0.98 -6.51 3.80
N ILE A 123 0.85 -7.85 3.85
CA ILE A 123 -0.38 -8.53 3.45
C ILE A 123 -1.58 -8.12 4.31
N PHE A 124 -1.39 -7.94 5.62
CA PHE A 124 -2.45 -7.43 6.48
C PHE A 124 -2.88 -6.00 6.08
N GLY A 125 -1.92 -5.14 5.72
CA GLY A 125 -2.15 -3.80 5.19
C GLY A 125 -2.97 -3.80 3.89
N LEU A 126 -2.62 -4.67 2.93
CA LEU A 126 -3.36 -4.88 1.69
C LEU A 126 -4.79 -5.36 1.96
N SER A 127 -4.94 -6.36 2.83
CA SER A 127 -6.25 -6.94 3.19
C SER A 127 -7.19 -5.93 3.88
N SER A 128 -6.67 -4.80 4.34
CA SER A 128 -7.47 -3.71 4.90
C SER A 128 -8.10 -2.81 3.84
N GLY A 129 -7.58 -2.84 2.62
CA GLY A 129 -8.16 -2.20 1.45
C GLY A 129 -9.00 -3.14 0.58
N TYR A 130 -9.22 -4.40 0.96
CA TYR A 130 -9.93 -5.36 0.11
C TYR A 130 -11.44 -5.07 0.04
N ILE A 131 -11.98 -4.99 -1.18
CA ILE A 131 -13.38 -4.65 -1.47
C ILE A 131 -14.24 -5.90 -1.41
N SER A 132 -15.30 -5.84 -0.60
CA SER A 132 -16.30 -6.92 -0.44
C SER A 132 -15.70 -8.27 -0.02
N PRO A 133 -14.99 -8.35 1.12
CA PRO A 133 -14.41 -9.61 1.60
C PRO A 133 -15.48 -10.65 1.91
N ASP A 134 -15.23 -11.90 1.53
CA ASP A 134 -16.06 -13.02 1.96
C ASP A 134 -15.69 -13.45 3.41
N PRO A 135 -16.48 -14.33 4.06
CA PRO A 135 -16.21 -14.79 5.42
C PRO A 135 -14.87 -15.53 5.57
N LEU A 136 -14.42 -16.25 4.53
CA LEU A 136 -13.17 -17.01 4.57
C LEU A 136 -11.97 -16.05 4.54
N PHE A 137 -12.00 -15.04 3.68
CA PHE A 137 -11.03 -13.95 3.63
C PHE A 137 -10.94 -13.23 4.98
N SER A 138 -12.09 -12.90 5.56
CA SER A 138 -12.16 -12.24 6.86
C SER A 138 -11.57 -13.10 7.99
N SER A 139 -11.83 -14.42 7.96
CA SER A 139 -11.24 -15.38 8.89
C SER A 139 -9.72 -15.45 8.77
N HIS A 140 -9.18 -15.53 7.54
CA HIS A 140 -7.73 -15.53 7.31
C HIS A 140 -7.08 -14.23 7.76
N LYS A 141 -7.72 -13.08 7.51
CA LYS A 141 -7.24 -11.77 7.98
C LYS A 141 -7.16 -11.70 9.51
N GLN A 142 -8.19 -12.16 10.21
CA GLN A 142 -8.20 -12.17 11.68
C GLN A 142 -7.11 -13.09 12.24
N ARG A 143 -6.93 -14.28 11.65
CA ARG A 143 -5.88 -15.22 12.04
C ARG A 143 -4.47 -14.67 11.77
N LEU A 144 -4.28 -13.98 10.65
CA LEU A 144 -3.02 -13.31 10.34
C LEU A 144 -2.69 -12.26 11.40
N TYR A 145 -3.65 -11.39 11.75
CA TYR A 145 -3.45 -10.39 12.81
C TYR A 145 -3.07 -11.03 14.15
N ALA A 146 -3.78 -12.07 14.58
CA ALA A 146 -3.48 -12.77 15.83
C ALA A 146 -2.06 -13.38 15.83
N ALA A 147 -1.64 -13.96 14.71
CA ALA A 147 -0.29 -14.52 14.56
C ALA A 147 0.79 -13.42 14.58
N LEU A 148 0.57 -12.29 13.89
CA LEU A 148 1.49 -11.16 13.88
C LEU A 148 1.61 -10.47 15.25
N ALA A 149 0.49 -10.27 15.93
CA ALA A 149 0.49 -9.73 17.29
C ALA A 149 1.28 -10.64 18.25
N SER A 150 1.16 -11.97 18.08
CA SER A 150 1.94 -12.93 18.86
C SER A 150 3.45 -12.77 18.62
N LEU A 151 3.89 -12.56 17.37
CA LEU A 151 5.30 -12.30 17.06
C LEU A 151 5.84 -11.05 17.77
N GLN A 152 5.07 -9.95 17.78
CA GLN A 152 5.47 -8.70 18.44
C GLN A 152 5.61 -8.85 19.96
N THR A 153 4.70 -9.59 20.60
CA THR A 153 4.77 -9.84 22.05
C THR A 153 5.99 -10.68 22.45
N LEU A 154 6.48 -11.54 21.57
CA LEU A 154 7.68 -12.35 21.79
C LEU A 154 8.98 -11.53 21.64
N HIS A 155 9.00 -10.51 20.77
CA HIS A 155 10.15 -9.62 20.60
C HIS A 155 10.23 -8.51 21.67
N SER A 156 9.10 -8.16 22.29
CA SER A 156 9.00 -7.04 23.23
C SER A 156 9.24 -7.40 24.69
N GLN A 157 9.52 -8.67 25.04
CA GLN A 157 9.85 -9.02 26.42
C GLN A 157 11.22 -8.47 26.81
N PRO A 158 11.31 -7.52 27.76
CA PRO A 158 12.58 -7.08 28.29
C PRO A 158 13.20 -8.24 29.05
N SER A 159 14.47 -8.52 28.78
CA SER A 159 15.33 -9.36 29.60
C SER A 159 15.55 -8.69 30.97
N SER A 160 14.54 -8.70 31.82
CA SER A 160 14.62 -8.38 33.24
C SER A 160 14.18 -9.60 34.04
N PHE A 161 15.08 -10.57 34.14
CA PHE A 161 15.06 -11.55 35.20
C PHE A 161 16.34 -11.38 36.01
N THR A 162 16.24 -10.57 37.06
CA THR A 162 17.09 -10.68 38.22
C THR A 162 16.80 -12.00 38.92
N ASP A 163 17.89 -12.74 39.15
CA ASP A 163 18.13 -13.77 40.16
C ASP A 163 17.20 -14.99 40.26
N GLN A 164 17.84 -16.12 39.90
CA GLN A 164 17.88 -17.43 40.59
C GLN A 164 16.55 -18.20 40.72
N ASP A 165 16.62 -19.49 40.36
CA ASP A 165 15.63 -20.56 40.59
C ASP A 165 14.56 -20.91 39.54
N PHE A 166 14.78 -20.63 38.25
CA PHE A 166 14.05 -21.36 37.18
C PHE A 166 14.98 -21.79 36.04
N ALA A 167 15.83 -22.78 36.35
CA ALA A 167 16.55 -23.53 35.34
C ALA A 167 15.58 -24.47 34.58
N ILE A 168 15.59 -24.39 33.25
CA ILE A 168 15.12 -25.39 32.28
C ILE A 168 13.59 -25.57 32.17
N THR A 169 12.87 -24.54 31.73
CA THR A 169 11.53 -24.74 31.09
C THR A 169 11.16 -23.68 30.05
N THR A 170 11.98 -22.63 29.89
CA THR A 170 11.60 -21.42 29.14
C THR A 170 12.06 -21.37 27.67
N SER A 171 12.92 -22.28 27.18
CA SER A 171 13.40 -22.21 25.78
C SER A 171 12.54 -22.97 24.77
N THR A 172 12.05 -24.17 25.11
CA THR A 172 11.33 -25.03 24.15
C THR A 172 9.93 -24.50 23.82
N GLY A 173 9.20 -24.00 24.82
CA GLY A 173 7.86 -23.43 24.62
C GLY A 173 7.88 -22.13 23.82
N HIS A 174 8.90 -21.30 24.02
CA HIS A 174 9.07 -20.04 23.29
C HIS A 174 9.41 -20.29 21.81
N ILE A 175 10.35 -21.21 21.53
CA ILE A 175 10.70 -21.60 20.15
C ILE A 175 9.51 -22.23 19.44
N PHE A 176 8.76 -23.11 20.12
CA PHE A 176 7.54 -23.72 19.56
C PHE A 176 6.47 -22.68 19.23
N THR A 177 6.25 -21.71 20.12
CA THR A 177 5.27 -20.63 19.93
C THR A 177 5.69 -19.72 18.77
N LEU A 178 6.98 -19.35 18.69
CA LEU A 178 7.53 -18.55 17.60
C LEU A 178 7.41 -19.27 16.24
N SER A 179 7.79 -20.55 16.20
CA SER A 179 7.67 -21.38 14.99
C SER A 179 6.21 -21.51 14.55
N THR A 180 5.29 -21.71 15.50
CA THR A 180 3.86 -21.80 15.21
C THR A 180 3.31 -20.47 14.68
N ALA A 181 3.69 -19.35 15.29
CA ALA A 181 3.27 -18.02 14.85
C ALA A 181 3.80 -17.71 13.45
N ASN A 182 5.09 -17.94 13.17
CA ASN A 182 5.68 -17.77 11.84
C ASN A 182 4.98 -18.63 10.79
N HIS A 183 4.67 -19.88 11.12
CA HIS A 183 3.94 -20.78 10.23
C HIS A 183 2.52 -20.27 9.94
N GLN A 184 1.80 -19.78 10.96
CA GLN A 184 0.47 -19.20 10.78
C GLN A 184 0.49 -17.90 9.97
N VAL A 185 1.50 -17.04 10.17
CA VAL A 185 1.71 -15.85 9.34
C VAL A 185 1.88 -16.28 7.89
N HIS A 186 2.80 -17.22 7.62
CA HIS A 186 3.05 -17.69 6.26
C HIS A 186 1.79 -18.24 5.58
N ILE A 187 1.03 -19.12 6.25
CA ILE A 187 -0.20 -19.69 5.69
C ILE A 187 -1.24 -18.60 5.43
N CYS A 188 -1.58 -17.80 6.43
CA CYS A 188 -2.67 -16.84 6.31
C CYS A 188 -2.33 -15.73 5.32
N ALA A 189 -1.09 -15.23 5.35
CA ALA A 189 -0.62 -14.23 4.40
C ALA A 189 -0.62 -14.79 2.97
N THR A 190 -0.19 -16.04 2.75
CA THR A 190 -0.22 -16.65 1.42
C THR A 190 -1.64 -16.82 0.88
N MET A 191 -2.59 -17.28 1.71
CA MET A 191 -3.99 -17.46 1.28
C MET A 191 -4.67 -16.13 0.92
N LEU A 192 -4.41 -15.07 1.71
CA LEU A 192 -4.88 -13.73 1.41
C LEU A 192 -4.24 -13.19 0.14
N LEU A 193 -2.92 -13.34 -0.01
CA LEU A 193 -2.18 -12.90 -1.18
C LEU A 193 -2.70 -13.57 -2.45
N GLN A 194 -2.86 -14.89 -2.45
CA GLN A 194 -3.41 -15.62 -3.59
C GLN A 194 -4.81 -15.14 -3.98
N THR A 195 -5.62 -14.74 -3.00
CA THR A 195 -6.95 -14.20 -3.28
C THR A 195 -6.87 -12.81 -3.91
N MET A 196 -6.03 -11.92 -3.38
CA MET A 196 -5.84 -10.57 -3.92
C MET A 196 -5.15 -10.57 -5.29
N GLN A 197 -4.16 -11.45 -5.50
CA GLN A 197 -3.45 -11.60 -6.77
C GLN A 197 -4.32 -12.03 -7.94
N ARG A 198 -5.47 -12.68 -7.69
CA ARG A 198 -6.43 -13.01 -8.75
C ARG A 198 -7.06 -11.76 -9.37
N ASP A 199 -7.21 -10.71 -8.58
CA ASP A 199 -7.78 -9.44 -9.02
C ASP A 199 -7.31 -8.32 -8.07
N TRP A 200 -6.18 -7.72 -8.42
CA TRP A 200 -5.66 -6.56 -7.71
C TRP A 200 -6.64 -5.38 -7.74
N GLY A 201 -7.54 -5.31 -8.73
CA GLY A 201 -8.60 -4.30 -8.80
C GLY A 201 -9.56 -4.34 -7.62
N ARG A 202 -9.57 -5.42 -6.82
CA ARG A 202 -10.33 -5.53 -5.57
C ARG A 202 -9.61 -4.97 -4.35
N VAL A 203 -8.34 -4.58 -4.45
CA VAL A 203 -7.64 -3.88 -3.37
C VAL A 203 -7.69 -2.38 -3.65
N ARG A 204 -7.95 -1.57 -2.63
CA ARG A 204 -7.97 -0.11 -2.77
C ARG A 204 -6.57 0.40 -3.09
N TRP A 205 -6.41 1.13 -4.19
CA TRP A 205 -5.11 1.60 -4.71
C TRP A 205 -4.20 2.24 -3.66
N TYR A 206 -4.77 3.03 -2.74
CA TYR A 206 -4.01 3.65 -1.65
C TYR A 206 -3.29 2.63 -0.77
N HIS A 207 -3.95 1.50 -0.44
CA HIS A 207 -3.35 0.46 0.40
C HIS A 207 -2.16 -0.19 -0.30
N GLU A 208 -2.25 -0.48 -1.59
CA GLU A 208 -1.15 -1.04 -2.37
C GLU A 208 0.03 -0.08 -2.47
N VAL A 209 -0.25 1.20 -2.75
CA VAL A 209 0.77 2.25 -2.76
C VAL A 209 1.48 2.34 -1.41
N GLN A 210 0.75 2.31 -0.29
CA GLN A 210 1.36 2.37 1.04
C GLN A 210 2.19 1.13 1.36
N VAL A 211 1.71 -0.07 0.99
CA VAL A 211 2.42 -1.32 1.25
C VAL A 211 3.70 -1.40 0.42
N VAL A 212 3.65 -1.05 -0.86
CA VAL A 212 4.86 -0.98 -1.72
C VAL A 212 5.87 0.01 -1.15
N LYS A 213 5.43 1.22 -0.79
CA LYS A 213 6.31 2.23 -0.19
C LYS A 213 6.97 1.72 1.09
N TRP A 214 6.21 1.00 1.91
CA TRP A 214 6.70 0.48 3.18
C TRP A 214 7.64 -0.72 3.02
N TRP A 215 7.39 -1.60 2.05
CA TRP A 215 8.31 -2.69 1.70
C TRP A 215 9.62 -2.19 1.08
N LEU A 216 9.57 -1.21 0.17
CA LEU A 216 10.78 -0.59 -0.38
C LEU A 216 11.63 0.02 0.74
N ALA A 217 11.01 0.76 1.65
CA ALA A 217 11.71 1.32 2.81
C ALA A 217 12.34 0.24 3.71
N HIS A 218 11.68 -0.91 3.91
CA HIS A 218 12.23 -2.04 4.66
C HIS A 218 13.45 -2.68 3.98
N LEU A 219 13.50 -2.65 2.66
CA LEU A 219 14.61 -3.17 1.86
C LEU A 219 15.73 -2.13 1.65
N GLY A 220 15.55 -0.90 2.15
CA GLY A 220 16.52 0.19 1.97
C GLY A 220 16.58 0.72 0.53
N ILE A 221 15.48 0.58 -0.22
CA ILE A 221 15.33 1.02 -1.61
C ILE A 221 14.54 2.33 -1.67
#